data_AF-A0A9Q9SD57-F1
#
_entry.id   AF-A0A9Q9SD57-F1
#
_cell.length_a   1.000
_cell.length_b   1.000
_cell.length_c   1.000
_cell.angle_alpha   90.00
_cell.angle_beta   90.00
_cell.angle_gamma   90.00
#
_symmetry.space_group_name_H-M   'P 1'
#
loop_
_entity.id
_entity.type
_entity.pdbx_description
1 polymer ?
#
loop_
_entity_poly.entity_id
_entity_poly.type
_entity_poly.pdbx_seq_one_letter_code
_entity_poly.pdbx_strand_id
1 'polypeptide(L)'
;MSEADDRLVLATLARLKRVREMRSQIARVAAARQQGIAAQSRRALAAAQAQLAQQVAAKAAIQTRLADDVREARALQNAAADTRTFDRHIGTANASVSEAAHVHRGHEATLADLQRAARKAKAAEDKLEKAGEKALHARAARVERDADEVADGYAVRRFSTAGAWAAGAGDAAAHAGAQPEAAAAFDAAMTVAETGADIAAATGASAPADDAAPPAAAERRC
;
A
#
# COMPACT_ATOMS: atom_id res chain seq x y z
N MET A 1 -15.44 10.69 23.03
CA MET A 1 -15.64 10.03 21.72
C MET A 1 -15.99 8.60 21.99
N SER A 2 -17.02 8.08 21.31
CA SER A 2 -17.52 6.72 21.50
C SER A 2 -16.73 5.72 20.65
N GLU A 3 -16.73 4.44 21.03
CA GLU A 3 -16.13 3.36 20.23
C GLU A 3 -16.75 3.31 18.81
N ALA A 4 -18.03 3.67 18.68
CA ALA A 4 -18.71 3.78 17.39
C ALA A 4 -18.08 4.86 16.49
N ASP A 5 -17.68 6.00 17.05
CA ASP A 5 -17.02 7.09 16.33
C ASP A 5 -15.65 6.63 15.80
N ASP A 6 -14.89 5.91 16.63
CA ASP A 6 -13.59 5.37 16.27
C ASP A 6 -13.68 4.36 15.11
N ARG A 7 -14.70 3.49 15.13
CA ARG A 7 -14.95 2.54 14.03
C ARG A 7 -15.28 3.27 12.72
N LEU A 8 -16.08 4.35 12.78
CA LEU A 8 -16.38 5.20 11.61
C LEU A 8 -15.12 5.90 11.08
N VAL A 9 -14.27 6.44 11.96
CA VAL A 9 -12.99 7.06 11.56
C VAL A 9 -12.07 6.05 10.89
N LEU A 10 -11.91 4.85 11.46
CA LEU A 10 -11.08 3.81 10.86
C LEU A 10 -11.63 3.33 9.52
N ALA A 11 -12.95 3.17 9.39
CA ALA A 11 -13.59 2.79 8.13
C ALA A 11 -13.40 3.85 7.03
N THR A 12 -13.51 5.14 7.38
CA THR A 12 -13.26 6.24 6.43
C THR A 12 -11.79 6.33 6.05
N LEU A 13 -10.86 6.18 6.98
CA LEU A 13 -9.42 6.12 6.71
C LEU A 13 -9.06 4.93 5.81
N ALA A 14 -9.64 3.75 6.05
CA ALA A 14 -9.43 2.57 5.20
C ALA A 14 -9.94 2.82 3.76
N ARG A 15 -11.10 3.46 3.61
CA ARG A 15 -11.62 3.87 2.29
C ARG A 15 -10.67 4.86 1.60
N LEU A 16 -10.16 5.85 2.31
CA LEU A 16 -9.21 6.82 1.77
C LEU A 16 -7.87 6.18 1.39
N LYS A 17 -7.38 5.23 2.20
CA LYS A 17 -6.15 4.46 1.90
C LYS A 17 -6.31 3.73 0.57
N ARG A 18 -7.39 2.98 0.35
CA ARG A 18 -7.67 2.29 -0.93
C ARG A 18 -7.68 3.24 -2.13
N VAL A 19 -8.35 4.40 -2.01
CA VAL A 19 -8.39 5.39 -3.11
C VAL A 19 -6.99 5.95 -3.40
N ARG A 20 -6.18 6.17 -2.38
CA ARG A 20 -4.85 6.78 -2.51
C ARG A 20 -3.82 5.80 -3.02
N GLU A 21 -3.88 4.55 -2.58
CA GLU A 21 -3.13 3.44 -3.14
C GLU A 21 -3.43 3.27 -4.63
N MET A 22 -4.71 3.25 -5.02
CA MET A 22 -5.09 3.21 -6.44
C MET A 22 -4.50 4.39 -7.23
N ARG A 23 -4.53 5.61 -6.67
CA ARG A 23 -3.90 6.79 -7.30
C ARG A 23 -2.37 6.67 -7.38
N SER A 24 -1.71 6.09 -6.38
CA SER A 24 -0.26 5.87 -6.38
C SER A 24 0.14 4.80 -7.39
N GLN A 25 -0.66 3.75 -7.54
CA GLN A 25 -0.52 2.74 -8.58
C GLN A 25 -0.68 3.33 -9.98
N ILE A 26 -1.73 4.11 -10.23
CA ILE A 26 -1.94 4.80 -11.52
C ILE A 26 -0.75 5.70 -11.86
N ALA A 27 -0.27 6.49 -10.90
CA ALA A 27 0.88 7.37 -11.12
C ALA A 27 2.17 6.59 -11.45
N ARG A 28 2.40 5.46 -10.76
CA ARG A 28 3.54 4.56 -11.05
C ARG A 28 3.44 3.93 -12.43
N VAL A 29 2.26 3.42 -12.81
CA VAL A 29 2.03 2.81 -14.14
C VAL A 29 2.18 3.85 -15.24
N ALA A 30 1.64 5.05 -15.06
CA ALA A 30 1.81 6.15 -16.00
C ALA A 30 3.30 6.52 -16.18
N ALA A 31 4.04 6.64 -15.08
CA ALA A 31 5.48 6.91 -15.13
C ALA A 31 6.25 5.78 -15.84
N ALA A 32 5.95 4.52 -15.54
CA ALA A 32 6.58 3.36 -16.18
C ALA A 32 6.29 3.31 -17.70
N ARG A 33 5.04 3.57 -18.10
CA ARG A 33 4.68 3.69 -19.52
C ARG A 33 5.47 4.82 -20.20
N GLN A 34 5.61 5.96 -19.53
CA GLN A 34 6.35 7.10 -20.06
C GLN A 34 7.86 6.82 -20.15
N GLN A 35 8.43 6.01 -19.24
CA GLN A 35 9.81 5.55 -19.37
C GLN A 35 10.03 4.75 -20.66
N GLY A 36 9.07 3.89 -21.03
CA GLY A 36 9.10 3.17 -22.30
C GLY A 36 9.10 4.11 -23.51
N ILE A 37 8.25 5.13 -23.51
CA ILE A 37 8.18 6.14 -24.57
C ILE A 37 9.47 6.97 -24.65
N ALA A 38 10.00 7.40 -23.50
CA ALA A 38 11.27 8.12 -23.43
C ALA A 38 12.45 7.27 -23.95
N ALA A 39 12.46 5.97 -23.65
CA ALA A 39 13.46 5.03 -24.18
C ALA A 39 13.32 4.83 -25.70
N GLN A 40 12.10 4.72 -26.22
CA GLN A 40 11.84 4.62 -27.66
C GLN A 40 12.27 5.89 -28.40
N SER A 41 11.92 7.07 -27.89
CA SER A 41 12.36 8.35 -28.47
C SER A 41 13.88 8.53 -28.44
N ARG A 42 14.56 8.05 -27.38
CA ARG A 42 16.02 8.03 -27.34
C ARG A 42 16.63 7.16 -28.45
N ARG A 43 16.05 5.97 -28.69
CA ARG A 43 16.49 5.10 -29.79
C ARG A 43 16.23 5.74 -31.16
N ALA A 44 15.10 6.41 -31.34
CA ALA A 44 14.78 7.13 -32.57
C ALA A 44 15.78 8.28 -32.82
N LEU A 45 16.13 9.05 -31.78
CA LEU A 45 17.16 10.09 -31.85
C LEU A 45 18.53 9.51 -32.23
N ALA A 46 18.93 8.40 -31.60
CA ALA A 46 20.19 7.73 -31.94
C ALA A 46 20.21 7.22 -33.39
N ALA A 47 19.08 6.70 -33.89
CA ALA A 47 18.95 6.27 -35.27
C ALA A 47 19.07 7.45 -36.26
N ALA A 48 18.43 8.59 -35.98
CA ALA A 48 18.55 9.80 -36.79
C ALA A 48 20.00 10.34 -36.81
N GLN A 49 20.68 10.32 -35.67
CA GLN A 49 22.09 10.70 -35.59
C GLN A 49 22.99 9.75 -36.39
N ALA A 50 22.74 8.45 -36.33
CA ALA A 50 23.46 7.47 -37.13
C ALA A 50 23.26 7.69 -38.63
N GLN A 51 22.03 7.99 -39.06
CA GLN A 51 21.73 8.34 -40.46
C GLN A 51 22.47 9.61 -40.89
N LEU A 52 22.47 10.66 -40.07
CA LEU A 52 23.24 11.88 -40.36
C LEU A 52 24.73 11.58 -40.51
N ALA A 53 25.30 10.81 -39.59
CA ALA A 53 26.71 10.41 -39.64
C ALA A 53 27.04 9.61 -40.91
N GLN A 54 26.15 8.71 -41.35
CA GLN A 54 26.31 7.97 -42.60
C GLN A 54 26.33 8.90 -43.82
N GLN A 55 25.44 9.89 -43.88
CA GLN A 55 25.41 10.85 -45.00
C GLN A 55 26.67 11.74 -45.04
N VAL A 56 27.14 12.19 -43.86
CA VAL A 56 28.39 12.96 -43.75
C VAL A 56 29.59 12.12 -44.15
N ALA A 57 29.65 10.86 -43.71
CA ALA A 57 30.72 9.93 -44.08
C ALA A 57 30.72 9.62 -45.59
N ALA A 58 29.55 9.41 -46.19
CA ALA A 58 29.42 9.20 -47.64
C ALA A 58 29.89 10.42 -48.44
N LYS A 59 29.52 11.63 -48.00
CA LYS A 59 30.04 12.88 -48.59
C LYS A 59 31.56 12.99 -48.44
N ALA A 60 32.10 12.70 -47.27
CA ALA A 60 33.54 12.73 -47.03
C ALA A 60 34.30 11.73 -47.91
N ALA A 61 33.76 10.52 -48.10
CA ALA A 61 34.36 9.51 -48.98
C ALA A 61 34.41 9.95 -50.46
N ILE A 62 33.42 10.71 -50.92
CA ILE A 62 33.45 11.31 -52.27
C ILE A 62 34.54 12.39 -52.34
N GLN A 63 34.66 13.22 -51.31
CA GLN A 63 35.69 14.25 -51.24
C GLN A 63 37.11 13.68 -51.21
N THR A 64 37.34 12.58 -50.50
CA THR A 64 38.65 11.91 -50.49
C THR A 64 38.98 11.31 -51.86
N ARG A 65 38.04 10.60 -52.50
CA ARG A 65 38.24 10.06 -53.85
C ARG A 65 38.53 11.16 -54.87
N LEU A 66 37.88 12.32 -54.75
CA LEU A 66 38.14 13.47 -55.60
C LEU A 66 39.51 14.08 -55.39
N ALA A 67 40.00 14.11 -54.15
CA ALA A 67 41.35 14.61 -53.86
C ALA A 67 42.42 13.71 -54.51
N ASP A 68 42.16 12.41 -54.61
CA ASP A 68 43.07 11.43 -55.19
C ASP A 68 43.01 11.40 -56.74
N ASP A 69 41.82 11.54 -57.35
CA ASP A 69 41.58 11.33 -58.80
C ASP A 69 41.07 12.59 -59.55
N VAL A 70 41.87 13.65 -59.62
CA VAL A 70 41.48 14.98 -60.21
C VAL A 70 41.57 15.03 -61.75
N ARG A 71 41.95 13.95 -62.43
CA ARG A 71 42.45 14.02 -63.82
C ARG A 71 41.36 14.12 -64.90
N GLU A 72 40.10 13.80 -64.59
CA GLU A 72 39.01 13.77 -65.57
C GLU A 72 37.90 14.80 -65.28
N ALA A 73 37.63 15.69 -66.23
CA ALA A 73 36.61 16.74 -66.09
C ALA A 73 35.18 16.20 -65.85
N ARG A 74 34.84 15.04 -66.45
CA ARG A 74 33.55 14.38 -66.23
C ARG A 74 33.43 13.82 -64.81
N ALA A 75 34.51 13.27 -64.25
CA ALA A 75 34.53 12.76 -62.88
C ALA A 75 34.29 13.91 -61.88
N LEU A 76 34.92 15.07 -62.09
CA LEU A 76 34.70 16.28 -61.28
C LEU A 76 33.25 16.78 -61.36
N GLN A 77 32.64 16.74 -62.55
CA GLN A 77 31.25 17.18 -62.73
C GLN A 77 30.24 16.24 -62.02
N ASN A 78 30.45 14.93 -62.12
CA ASN A 78 29.62 13.93 -61.43
C ASN A 78 29.75 14.07 -59.92
N ALA A 79 30.97 14.20 -59.42
CA ALA A 79 31.22 14.47 -58.01
C ALA A 79 30.54 15.73 -57.49
N ALA A 80 30.56 16.82 -58.25
CA ALA A 80 29.86 18.07 -57.88
C ALA A 80 28.33 17.92 -57.89
N ALA A 81 27.78 16.99 -58.69
CA ALA A 81 26.37 16.63 -58.61
C ALA A 81 26.07 15.77 -57.37
N ASP A 82 26.93 14.80 -57.06
CA ASP A 82 26.81 13.95 -55.88
C ASP A 82 26.93 14.75 -54.58
N THR A 83 27.89 15.68 -54.49
CA THR A 83 28.04 16.53 -53.30
C THR A 83 26.79 17.37 -53.05
N ARG A 84 26.19 17.96 -54.08
CA ARG A 84 24.92 18.71 -53.96
C ARG A 84 23.77 17.82 -53.50
N THR A 85 23.76 16.57 -53.93
CA THR A 85 22.76 15.57 -53.51
C THR A 85 22.94 15.22 -52.03
N PHE A 86 24.17 14.92 -51.60
CA PHE A 86 24.48 14.67 -50.19
C PHE A 86 24.25 15.90 -49.31
N ASP A 87 24.49 17.12 -49.79
CA ASP A 87 24.17 18.34 -49.05
C ASP A 87 22.67 18.46 -48.75
N ARG A 88 21.81 18.10 -49.72
CA ARG A 88 20.36 18.02 -49.48
C ARG A 88 20.02 16.93 -48.49
N HIS A 89 20.61 15.74 -48.61
CA HIS A 89 20.37 14.63 -47.69
C HIS A 89 20.82 14.95 -46.26
N ILE A 90 21.99 15.57 -46.08
CA ILE A 90 22.50 16.06 -44.79
C ILE A 90 21.55 17.13 -44.23
N GLY A 91 21.05 18.04 -45.07
CA GLY A 91 20.04 19.02 -44.67
C GLY A 91 18.77 18.36 -44.12
N THR A 92 18.22 17.38 -44.83
CA THR A 92 17.04 16.62 -44.37
C THR A 92 17.31 15.79 -43.12
N ALA A 93 18.50 15.20 -42.99
CA ALA A 93 18.90 14.42 -41.82
C ALA A 93 19.13 15.32 -40.59
N ASN A 94 19.64 16.53 -40.77
CA ASN A 94 19.74 17.51 -39.68
C ASN A 94 18.37 17.96 -39.19
N ALA A 95 17.41 18.15 -40.10
CA ALA A 95 16.03 18.46 -39.75
C ALA A 95 15.40 17.30 -38.95
N SER A 96 15.60 16.04 -39.38
CA SER A 96 15.08 14.88 -38.67
C SER A 96 15.72 14.68 -37.29
N VAL A 97 17.03 14.91 -37.14
CA VAL A 97 17.69 14.91 -35.81
C VAL A 97 17.13 16.01 -34.91
N SER A 98 16.92 17.21 -35.45
CA SER A 98 16.38 18.34 -34.69
C SER A 98 14.96 18.07 -34.19
N GLU A 99 14.12 17.51 -35.05
CA GLU A 99 12.76 17.08 -34.70
C GLU A 99 12.78 15.97 -33.63
N ALA A 100 13.57 14.91 -33.85
CA ALA A 100 13.71 13.81 -32.89
C ALA A 100 14.24 14.31 -31.53
N ALA A 101 15.16 15.27 -31.53
CA ALA A 101 15.67 15.91 -30.32
C ALA A 101 14.62 16.76 -29.59
N HIS A 102 13.75 17.46 -30.32
CA HIS A 102 12.63 18.18 -29.71
C HIS A 102 11.62 17.21 -29.07
N VAL A 103 11.23 16.17 -29.80
CA VAL A 103 10.30 15.13 -29.33
C VAL A 103 10.86 14.42 -28.10
N HIS A 104 12.15 14.02 -28.13
CA HIS A 104 12.80 13.37 -27.00
C HIS A 104 12.78 14.25 -25.74
N ARG A 105 13.14 15.53 -25.86
CA ARG A 105 13.09 16.49 -24.74
C ARG A 105 11.67 16.62 -24.16
N GLY A 106 10.64 16.64 -25.01
CA GLY A 106 9.24 16.66 -24.56
C GLY A 106 8.86 15.39 -23.77
N HIS A 107 9.31 14.22 -24.22
CA HIS A 107 9.09 12.97 -23.49
C HIS A 107 9.86 12.89 -22.17
N GLU A 108 11.07 13.45 -22.10
CA GLU A 108 11.83 13.52 -20.85
C GLU A 108 11.21 14.49 -19.83
N ALA A 109 10.71 15.65 -20.28
CA ALA A 109 10.02 16.60 -19.42
C ALA A 109 8.75 15.99 -18.80
N THR A 110 7.91 15.36 -19.64
CA THR A 110 6.69 14.67 -19.19
C THR A 110 7.01 13.49 -18.26
N LEU A 111 8.11 12.77 -18.49
CA LEU A 111 8.58 11.73 -17.58
C LEU A 111 8.93 12.30 -16.20
N ALA A 112 9.66 13.42 -16.16
CA ALA A 112 10.02 14.08 -14.90
C ALA A 112 8.77 14.53 -14.12
N ASP A 113 7.75 15.05 -14.80
CA ASP A 113 6.47 15.42 -14.19
C ASP A 113 5.73 14.22 -13.59
N LEU A 114 5.66 13.11 -14.32
CA LEU A 114 5.04 11.88 -13.82
C LEU A 114 5.80 11.28 -12.65
N GLN A 115 7.12 11.34 -12.64
CA GLN A 115 7.93 10.90 -11.51
C GLN A 115 7.70 11.77 -10.27
N ARG A 116 7.60 13.10 -10.44
CA ARG A 116 7.24 14.02 -9.36
C ARG A 116 5.84 13.71 -8.81
N ALA A 117 4.87 13.47 -9.70
CA ALA A 117 3.51 13.09 -9.32
C ALA A 117 3.48 11.75 -8.55
N ALA A 118 4.25 10.75 -8.97
CA ALA A 118 4.36 9.46 -8.29
C ALA A 118 4.96 9.61 -6.88
N ARG A 119 6.02 10.41 -6.72
CA ARG A 119 6.61 10.72 -5.39
C ARG A 119 5.59 11.43 -4.49
N LYS A 120 4.84 12.39 -5.02
CA LYS A 120 3.79 13.10 -4.29
C LYS A 120 2.63 12.17 -3.89
N ALA A 121 2.26 11.25 -4.76
CA ALA A 121 1.24 10.25 -4.47
C ALA A 121 1.67 9.31 -3.35
N LYS A 122 2.91 8.81 -3.39
CA LYS A 122 3.49 7.98 -2.30
C LYS A 122 3.54 8.75 -0.98
N ALA A 123 4.01 9.99 -0.98
CA ALA A 123 4.02 10.81 0.23
C ALA A 123 2.63 11.05 0.82
N ALA A 124 1.57 11.05 0.00
CA ALA A 124 0.19 11.15 0.47
C ALA A 124 -0.34 9.81 1.04
N GLU A 125 0.13 8.69 0.51
CA GLU A 125 -0.13 7.34 1.03
C GLU A 125 0.51 7.18 2.43
N ASP A 126 1.79 7.51 2.56
CA ASP A 126 2.53 7.44 3.83
C ASP A 126 1.89 8.32 4.93
N LYS A 127 1.31 9.46 4.55
CA LYS A 127 0.58 10.34 5.49
C LYS A 127 -0.69 9.69 6.02
N LEU A 128 -1.43 8.96 5.17
CA LEU A 128 -2.64 8.26 5.59
C LEU A 128 -2.32 7.03 6.41
N GLU A 129 -1.22 6.34 6.09
CA GLU A 129 -0.72 5.23 6.90
C GLU A 129 -0.41 5.69 8.33
N LYS A 130 0.40 6.76 8.48
CA LYS A 130 0.69 7.36 9.78
C LYS A 130 -0.56 7.85 10.51
N ALA A 131 -1.55 8.38 9.79
CA ALA A 131 -2.82 8.78 10.40
C ALA A 131 -3.64 7.58 10.89
N GLY A 132 -3.64 6.48 10.14
CA GLY A 132 -4.26 5.22 10.52
C GLY A 132 -3.61 4.60 11.76
N GLU A 133 -2.28 4.53 11.80
CA GLU A 133 -1.53 4.05 12.97
C GLU A 133 -1.85 4.88 14.21
N LYS A 134 -1.85 6.21 14.10
CA LYS A 134 -2.22 7.10 15.22
C LYS A 134 -3.65 6.87 15.71
N ALA A 135 -4.60 6.65 14.79
CA ALA A 135 -5.99 6.37 15.16
C ALA A 135 -6.12 5.02 15.89
N LEU A 136 -5.39 3.99 15.44
CA LEU A 136 -5.35 2.69 16.11
C LEU A 136 -4.71 2.78 17.50
N HIS A 137 -3.58 3.48 17.64
CA HIS A 137 -2.94 3.71 18.94
C HIS A 137 -3.83 4.50 19.89
N ALA A 138 -4.50 5.54 19.41
CA ALA A 138 -5.42 6.33 20.23
C ALA A 138 -6.61 5.49 20.72
N ARG A 139 -7.12 4.58 19.89
CA ARG A 139 -8.16 3.62 20.28
C ARG A 139 -7.62 2.62 21.30
N ALA A 140 -6.45 2.01 21.06
CA ALA A 140 -5.84 1.06 21.99
C ALA A 140 -5.64 1.69 23.38
N ALA A 141 -5.09 2.90 23.43
CA ALA A 141 -4.89 3.62 24.69
C ALA A 141 -6.20 4.00 25.40
N ARG A 142 -7.32 4.18 24.67
CA ARG A 142 -8.65 4.35 25.27
C ARG A 142 -9.13 3.04 25.88
N VAL A 143 -9.06 1.94 25.13
CA VAL A 143 -9.46 0.60 25.60
C VAL A 143 -8.66 0.18 26.82
N GLU A 144 -7.35 0.46 26.86
CA GLU A 144 -6.50 0.22 28.03
C GLU A 144 -6.97 1.03 29.25
N ARG A 145 -7.22 2.34 29.08
CA ARG A 145 -7.75 3.19 30.16
C ARG A 145 -9.13 2.74 30.65
N ASP A 146 -10.02 2.38 29.75
CA ASP A 146 -11.35 1.87 30.10
C ASP A 146 -11.24 0.55 30.87
N ALA A 147 -10.26 -0.31 30.55
CA ALA A 147 -9.99 -1.55 31.27
C ALA A 147 -9.41 -1.29 32.68
N ASP A 148 -8.48 -0.33 32.79
CA ASP A 148 -7.90 0.09 34.07
C ASP A 148 -8.98 0.68 34.99
N GLU A 149 -9.87 1.52 34.46
CA GLU A 149 -11.00 2.09 35.22
C GLU A 149 -11.96 1.00 35.75
N VAL A 150 -12.22 -0.05 34.96
CA VAL A 150 -13.03 -1.20 35.40
C VAL A 150 -12.32 -1.99 36.50
N ALA A 151 -11.01 -2.21 36.37
CA ALA A 151 -10.20 -2.89 37.37
C ALA A 151 -10.14 -2.11 38.68
N ASP A 152 -9.93 -0.79 38.61
CA ASP A 152 -9.93 0.11 39.76
C ASP A 152 -11.31 0.15 40.43
N GLY A 153 -12.39 0.24 39.65
CA GLY A 153 -13.75 0.17 40.17
C GLY A 153 -14.05 -1.15 40.89
N TYR A 154 -13.52 -2.28 40.39
CA TYR A 154 -13.60 -3.57 41.06
C TYR A 154 -12.79 -3.59 42.36
N ALA A 155 -11.55 -3.09 42.33
CA ALA A 155 -10.69 -3.00 43.52
C ALA A 155 -11.36 -2.15 44.61
N VAL A 156 -11.87 -0.96 44.28
CA VAL A 156 -12.59 -0.08 45.21
C VAL A 156 -13.79 -0.80 45.84
N ARG A 157 -14.61 -1.51 45.04
CA ARG A 157 -15.74 -2.30 45.57
C ARG A 157 -15.29 -3.43 46.49
N ARG A 158 -14.21 -4.13 46.15
CA ARG A 158 -13.67 -5.21 46.98
C ARG A 158 -13.13 -4.69 48.31
N PHE A 159 -12.38 -3.59 48.30
CA PHE A 159 -11.83 -3.02 49.53
C PHE A 159 -12.89 -2.31 50.38
N SER A 160 -13.90 -1.69 49.78
CA SER A 160 -15.00 -1.08 50.53
C SER A 160 -15.91 -2.13 51.18
N THR A 161 -16.21 -3.23 50.48
CA THR A 161 -16.96 -4.36 51.05
C THR A 161 -16.14 -5.07 52.14
N ALA A 162 -14.86 -5.35 51.92
CA ALA A 162 -13.99 -5.93 52.97
C ALA A 162 -13.87 -5.03 54.21
N GLY A 163 -13.84 -3.70 54.04
CA GLY A 163 -13.89 -2.74 55.14
C GLY A 163 -15.23 -2.76 55.90
N ALA A 164 -16.35 -2.98 55.22
CA ALA A 164 -17.66 -3.15 55.86
C ALA A 164 -17.75 -4.46 56.66
N TRP A 165 -17.16 -5.56 56.17
CA TRP A 165 -17.07 -6.82 56.93
C TRP A 165 -16.09 -6.72 58.11
N ALA A 166 -14.99 -5.99 57.99
CA ALA A 166 -14.05 -5.76 59.09
C ALA A 166 -14.63 -4.81 60.17
N ALA A 167 -15.38 -3.78 59.77
CA ALA A 167 -16.09 -2.90 60.71
C ALA A 167 -17.26 -3.62 61.40
N GLY A 168 -17.99 -4.47 60.68
CA GLY A 168 -19.04 -5.32 61.25
C GLY A 168 -18.52 -6.43 62.17
N ALA A 169 -17.31 -6.95 61.94
CA ALA A 169 -16.66 -7.91 62.84
C ALA A 169 -16.16 -7.27 64.15
N GLY A 170 -15.82 -5.97 64.13
CA GLY A 170 -15.52 -5.21 65.34
C GLY A 170 -16.72 -5.04 66.27
N ASP A 171 -17.93 -4.97 65.71
CA ASP A 171 -19.20 -4.88 66.46
C ASP A 171 -19.81 -6.26 66.76
N ALA A 172 -19.52 -7.28 65.94
CA ALA A 172 -19.97 -8.65 66.17
C ALA A 172 -19.29 -9.34 67.37
N ALA A 173 -18.14 -8.81 67.85
CA ALA A 173 -17.55 -9.26 69.11
C ALA A 173 -18.44 -8.94 70.33
N ALA A 174 -19.39 -8.00 70.21
CA ALA A 174 -20.35 -7.68 71.26
C ALA A 174 -21.66 -8.50 71.18
N HIS A 175 -21.88 -9.30 70.13
CA HIS A 175 -23.11 -10.09 69.92
C HIS A 175 -22.84 -11.58 69.63
N ALA A 176 -21.70 -12.13 70.06
CA ALA A 176 -21.40 -13.56 70.05
C ALA A 176 -22.20 -14.35 71.12
N GLY A 177 -23.51 -14.19 71.11
CA GLY A 177 -24.49 -15.00 71.83
C GLY A 177 -25.58 -15.50 70.88
N ALA A 178 -25.20 -15.97 69.69
CA ALA A 178 -26.11 -16.61 68.75
C ALA A 178 -25.97 -18.14 68.87
N GLN A 179 -27.11 -18.77 69.13
CA GLN A 179 -27.27 -20.15 69.57
C GLN A 179 -26.75 -21.19 68.56
N PRO A 180 -26.06 -22.26 69.03
CA PRO A 180 -25.54 -23.33 68.18
C PRO A 180 -26.63 -24.18 67.48
N GLU A 181 -27.89 -24.04 67.88
CA GLU A 181 -29.01 -24.80 67.32
C GLU A 181 -29.38 -24.38 65.89
N ALA A 182 -29.18 -23.10 65.52
CA ALA A 182 -29.49 -22.61 64.18
C ALA A 182 -28.49 -23.10 63.12
N ALA A 183 -27.23 -23.31 63.51
CA ALA A 183 -26.20 -23.87 62.62
C ALA A 183 -26.44 -25.37 62.34
N ALA A 184 -26.87 -26.13 63.37
CA ALA A 184 -27.17 -27.55 63.23
C ALA A 184 -28.41 -27.80 62.33
N ALA A 185 -29.41 -26.92 62.36
CA ALA A 185 -30.59 -27.04 61.51
C ALA A 185 -30.28 -26.76 60.02
N PHE A 186 -29.32 -25.87 59.73
CA PHE A 186 -28.89 -25.57 58.37
C PHE A 186 -28.04 -26.70 57.76
N ASP A 187 -27.11 -27.28 58.53
CA ASP A 187 -26.31 -28.43 58.08
C ASP A 187 -27.15 -29.69 57.85
N ALA A 188 -28.21 -29.90 58.65
CA ALA A 188 -29.17 -30.98 58.44
C ALA A 188 -30.00 -30.78 57.15
N ALA A 189 -30.28 -29.54 56.75
CA ALA A 189 -30.99 -29.25 55.51
C ALA A 189 -30.11 -29.43 54.26
N MET A 190 -28.81 -29.15 54.35
CA MET A 190 -27.87 -29.30 53.22
C MET A 190 -27.44 -30.75 52.97
N THR A 191 -27.37 -31.58 54.02
CA THR A 191 -27.00 -33.01 53.89
C THR A 191 -28.11 -33.89 53.31
N VAL A 192 -29.38 -33.48 53.38
CA VAL A 192 -30.51 -34.20 52.75
C VAL A 192 -30.61 -33.91 51.23
N ALA A 193 -30.07 -32.79 50.76
CA ALA A 193 -30.10 -32.41 49.36
C ALA A 193 -29.08 -33.17 48.48
N GLU A 194 -28.03 -33.75 49.08
CA GLU A 194 -26.93 -34.39 48.34
C GLU A 194 -27.11 -35.91 48.10
N THR A 195 -28.17 -36.55 48.62
CA THR A 195 -28.42 -37.99 48.42
C THR A 195 -29.59 -38.33 47.50
N GLY A 196 -29.97 -37.42 46.59
CA GLY A 196 -31.17 -37.55 45.76
C GLY A 196 -31.02 -37.15 44.29
N ALA A 197 -29.80 -37.08 43.74
CA ALA A 197 -29.62 -36.77 42.32
C ALA A 197 -28.51 -37.63 41.73
N ASP A 198 -28.88 -38.83 41.30
CA ASP A 198 -28.04 -39.64 40.45
C ASP A 198 -28.83 -40.11 39.20
N ILE A 199 -28.18 -39.94 38.06
CA ILE A 199 -28.36 -40.61 36.75
C ILE A 199 -29.41 -40.05 35.75
N ALA A 200 -28.93 -39.30 34.75
CA ALA A 200 -29.08 -39.57 33.29
C ALA A 200 -28.55 -38.34 32.49
N ALA A 201 -27.32 -38.34 31.98
CA ALA A 201 -26.87 -38.95 30.71
C ALA A 201 -27.60 -38.45 29.45
N ALA A 202 -26.98 -37.52 28.71
CA ALA A 202 -26.99 -37.42 27.24
C ALA A 202 -26.06 -36.25 26.82
N THR A 203 -24.78 -36.50 26.52
CA THR A 203 -24.22 -36.66 25.16
C THR A 203 -24.54 -35.53 24.19
N GLY A 204 -23.51 -34.74 23.83
CA GLY A 204 -23.54 -33.81 22.70
C GLY A 204 -22.17 -33.16 22.50
N ALA A 205 -21.37 -33.72 21.60
CA ALA A 205 -19.93 -33.53 21.46
C ALA A 205 -19.49 -32.19 20.82
N SER A 206 -18.23 -31.88 21.14
CA SER A 206 -17.28 -30.91 20.59
C SER A 206 -17.38 -30.55 19.09
N ALA A 207 -17.10 -29.27 18.81
CA ALA A 207 -16.79 -28.61 17.53
C ALA A 207 -15.48 -29.16 16.86
N PRO A 208 -15.02 -28.76 15.64
CA PRO A 208 -14.89 -27.36 15.16
C PRO A 208 -15.14 -27.11 13.64
N ALA A 209 -14.85 -25.86 13.25
CA ALA A 209 -15.00 -25.24 11.94
C ALA A 209 -14.01 -25.72 10.85
N ASP A 210 -14.39 -25.55 9.59
CA ASP A 210 -13.54 -25.34 8.39
C ASP A 210 -14.39 -24.51 7.39
N ASP A 211 -14.10 -23.24 7.15
CA ASP A 211 -13.07 -22.65 6.30
C ASP A 211 -13.38 -22.67 4.78
N ALA A 212 -13.07 -21.54 4.16
CA ALA A 212 -13.64 -21.01 2.93
C ALA A 212 -12.96 -21.53 1.65
N ALA A 213 -13.73 -21.62 0.55
CA ALA A 213 -13.51 -20.88 -0.72
C ALA A 213 -14.16 -21.57 -1.94
N PRO A 214 -14.87 -20.83 -2.82
CA PRO A 214 -15.05 -21.18 -4.24
C PRO A 214 -13.85 -20.63 -5.05
N PRO A 215 -13.41 -21.22 -6.20
CA PRO A 215 -14.23 -21.31 -7.41
C PRO A 215 -13.91 -22.48 -8.37
N ALA A 216 -14.88 -22.87 -9.22
CA ALA A 216 -14.58 -23.63 -10.43
C ALA A 216 -15.14 -22.88 -11.65
N ALA A 217 -14.21 -22.34 -12.44
CA ALA A 217 -14.47 -21.91 -13.81
C ALA A 217 -14.84 -23.13 -14.65
N ALA A 218 -16.00 -23.08 -15.30
CA ALA A 218 -16.34 -23.99 -16.38
C ALA A 218 -16.49 -23.18 -17.66
N GLU A 219 -15.47 -23.28 -18.49
CA GLU A 219 -15.50 -23.01 -19.92
C GLU A 219 -16.64 -23.80 -20.60
N ARG A 220 -17.30 -23.18 -21.60
CA ARG A 220 -17.72 -23.74 -22.91
C ARG A 220 -18.76 -22.79 -23.54
N ARG A 221 -18.36 -22.03 -24.56
CA ARG A 221 -18.54 -22.29 -26.01
C ARG A 221 -20.01 -22.20 -26.47
N CYS A 222 -20.34 -21.18 -27.25
CA CYS A 222 -20.56 -21.22 -28.70
C CYS A 222 -20.58 -19.79 -29.26
#